data_AF-A0A1M5KWC5-F1
#
_entry.id   AF-A0A1M5KWC5-F1
#
_cell.length_a   1.000
_cell.length_b   1.000
_cell.length_c   1.000
_cell.angle_alpha   90.00
_cell.angle_beta   90.00
_cell.angle_gamma   90.00
#
_symmetry.space_group_name_H-M   'P 1'
#
loop_
_entity.id
_entity.type
_entity.pdbx_description
1 polymer ?
#
loop_
_entity_poly.entity_id
_entity_poly.type
_entity_poly.pdbx_seq_one_letter_code
_entity_poly.pdbx_strand_id
1 'polypeptide(L)'
;MPLNVKNYTLILIAGLLISSCAITKPYQNPQHAVYAKILTPYEKSLIDRKGEITKDIELYDPLDMNLWKAMLKGTLRIFKTEDPEVFNFVEIGPWVTMTRGGSHLLTSYHIKDTTLNDSLGNTLSKVVYYEDRLGKYSLEKKYTSRMIHHQLIQHVELFIDTALVSEFDMRILDYEIPKSDSQKRKVVVGVCNDYWEGKLVRTRMYDNEGNLIKESKWE
;
A
#
# COMPACT_ATOMS: atom_id res chain seq x y z
N MET A 1 -35.07 -23.66 -47.44
CA MET A 1 -34.10 -24.08 -46.40
C MET A 1 -34.03 -22.98 -45.36
N PRO A 2 -34.50 -23.20 -44.13
CA PRO A 2 -34.52 -22.16 -43.12
C PRO A 2 -33.10 -21.96 -42.56
N LEU A 3 -32.58 -20.73 -42.64
CA LEU A 3 -31.34 -20.37 -41.97
C LEU A 3 -31.54 -20.52 -40.45
N ASN A 4 -30.60 -21.23 -39.84
CA ASN A 4 -30.54 -21.62 -38.44
C ASN A 4 -30.57 -20.39 -37.51
N VAL A 5 -31.75 -20.05 -37.00
CA VAL A 5 -31.97 -18.98 -36.00
C VAL A 5 -31.20 -19.25 -34.69
N LYS A 6 -30.80 -20.50 -34.43
CA LYS A 6 -30.04 -20.91 -33.23
C LYS A 6 -28.60 -20.39 -33.17
N ASN A 7 -27.99 -20.04 -34.31
CA ASN A 7 -26.57 -19.63 -34.32
C ASN A 7 -26.37 -18.14 -33.99
N TYR A 8 -27.38 -17.30 -34.24
CA TYR A 8 -27.27 -15.86 -33.95
C TYR A 8 -27.43 -15.55 -32.46
N THR A 9 -28.24 -16.31 -31.73
CA THR A 9 -28.44 -16.12 -30.28
C THR A 9 -27.18 -16.46 -29.48
N LEU A 10 -26.42 -17.46 -29.92
CA LEU A 10 -25.17 -17.88 -29.28
C LEU A 10 -24.05 -16.85 -29.48
N ILE A 11 -23.98 -16.21 -30.65
CA ILE A 11 -23.04 -15.12 -30.94
C ILE A 11 -23.43 -13.86 -30.15
N LEU A 12 -24.73 -13.60 -29.98
CA LEU A 12 -25.19 -12.46 -29.17
C LEU A 12 -24.89 -12.62 -27.68
N ILE A 13 -25.02 -13.85 -27.14
CA ILE A 13 -24.69 -14.16 -25.73
C ILE A 13 -23.17 -14.14 -25.51
N ALA A 14 -22.38 -14.64 -26.46
CA ALA A 14 -20.92 -14.50 -26.40
C ALA A 14 -20.48 -13.03 -26.50
N GLY A 15 -21.13 -12.21 -27.34
CA GLY A 15 -20.88 -10.78 -27.44
C GLY A 15 -21.28 -9.98 -26.19
N LEU A 16 -22.35 -10.38 -25.50
CA LEU A 16 -22.81 -9.76 -24.25
C LEU A 16 -21.98 -10.19 -23.01
N LEU A 17 -21.38 -11.37 -23.03
CA LEU A 17 -20.46 -11.83 -21.97
C LEU A 17 -19.03 -11.31 -22.15
N ILE A 18 -18.58 -11.08 -23.38
CA ILE A 18 -17.27 -10.45 -23.66
C ILE A 18 -17.32 -8.95 -23.38
N SER A 19 -18.49 -8.29 -23.48
CA SER A 19 -18.66 -6.88 -23.12
C SER A 19 -18.92 -6.63 -21.63
N SER A 20 -19.27 -7.67 -20.84
CA SER A 20 -19.37 -7.57 -19.37
C SER A 20 -18.07 -7.94 -18.65
N CYS A 21 -17.19 -8.71 -19.30
CA CYS A 21 -15.78 -8.78 -18.96
C CYS A 21 -15.02 -7.72 -19.77
N ALA A 22 -15.36 -6.44 -19.56
CA ALA A 22 -14.40 -5.38 -19.84
C ALA A 22 -13.13 -5.77 -19.10
N ILE A 23 -12.14 -6.23 -19.87
CA ILE A 23 -10.79 -6.52 -19.43
C ILE A 23 -10.37 -5.28 -18.66
N THR A 24 -10.45 -5.37 -17.34
CA THR A 24 -9.87 -4.38 -16.47
C THR A 24 -8.40 -4.44 -16.82
N LYS A 25 -7.94 -3.46 -17.63
CA LYS A 25 -6.52 -3.17 -17.84
C LYS A 25 -5.84 -3.41 -16.48
N PRO A 26 -4.73 -4.16 -16.41
CA PRO A 26 -4.17 -4.64 -15.15
C PRO A 26 -4.12 -3.49 -14.17
N TYR A 27 -5.09 -3.47 -13.24
CA TYR A 27 -5.28 -2.33 -12.38
C TYR A 27 -4.08 -2.34 -11.43
N GLN A 28 -3.42 -1.20 -11.34
CA GLN A 28 -2.45 -0.88 -10.30
C GLN A 28 -3.01 -1.34 -8.97
N ASN A 29 -2.21 -2.04 -8.14
CA ASN A 29 -2.42 -2.39 -6.73
C ASN A 29 -3.90 -2.53 -6.28
N PRO A 30 -4.39 -3.68 -5.77
CA PRO A 30 -5.78 -3.87 -5.31
C PRO A 30 -6.43 -2.69 -4.56
N GLN A 31 -5.67 -1.95 -3.76
CA GLN A 31 -6.09 -0.72 -3.08
C GLN A 31 -6.46 0.44 -4.03
N HIS A 32 -5.68 0.68 -5.08
CA HIS A 32 -5.96 1.74 -6.07
C HIS A 32 -7.18 1.41 -6.93
N ALA A 33 -7.45 0.13 -7.18
CA ALA A 33 -8.69 -0.30 -7.81
C ALA A 33 -9.92 0.06 -6.96
N VAL A 34 -9.81 0.00 -5.64
CA VAL A 34 -10.86 0.48 -4.72
C VAL A 34 -11.00 2.00 -4.84
N TYR A 35 -9.90 2.74 -4.91
CA TYR A 35 -9.92 4.21 -5.06
C TYR A 35 -10.60 4.67 -6.35
N ALA A 36 -10.36 4.00 -7.47
CA ALA A 36 -11.02 4.33 -8.71
C ALA A 36 -12.55 4.14 -8.66
N LYS A 37 -13.04 3.15 -7.91
CA LYS A 37 -14.46 2.86 -7.77
C LYS A 37 -15.23 3.90 -6.96
N ILE A 38 -14.55 4.67 -6.09
CA ILE A 38 -15.17 5.68 -5.23
C ILE A 38 -15.22 7.08 -5.88
N LEU A 39 -14.70 7.21 -7.11
CA LEU A 39 -14.76 8.45 -7.87
C LEU A 39 -16.11 8.58 -8.60
N THR A 40 -16.82 9.65 -8.31
CA THR A 40 -18.05 10.02 -9.01
C THR A 40 -17.75 10.50 -10.43
N PRO A 41 -18.72 10.44 -11.36
CA PRO A 41 -18.55 11.00 -12.71
C PRO A 41 -18.18 12.49 -12.70
N TYR A 42 -18.71 13.26 -11.74
CA TYR A 42 -18.37 14.67 -11.57
C TYR A 42 -16.90 14.87 -11.19
N GLU A 43 -16.38 14.06 -10.25
CA GLU A 43 -14.97 14.12 -9.83
C GLU A 43 -14.03 13.73 -10.96
N LYS A 44 -14.36 12.69 -11.74
CA LYS A 44 -13.60 12.31 -12.94
C LYS A 44 -13.54 13.48 -13.93
N SER A 45 -14.69 14.08 -14.25
CA SER A 45 -14.75 15.29 -15.10
C SER A 45 -13.98 16.47 -14.52
N LEU A 46 -13.93 16.62 -13.19
CA LEU A 46 -13.17 17.68 -12.54
C LEU A 46 -11.66 17.44 -12.67
N ILE A 47 -11.20 16.19 -12.47
CA ILE A 47 -9.80 15.79 -12.69
C ILE A 47 -9.41 16.01 -14.14
N ASP A 48 -10.25 15.61 -15.10
CA ASP A 48 -9.96 15.77 -16.52
C ASP A 48 -9.75 17.23 -16.94
N ARG A 49 -10.49 18.15 -16.30
CA ARG A 49 -10.42 19.59 -16.54
C ARG A 49 -9.31 20.30 -15.79
N LYS A 50 -9.07 19.93 -14.52
CA LYS A 50 -8.11 20.61 -13.63
C LYS A 50 -6.74 19.96 -13.55
N GLY A 51 -6.61 18.72 -14.03
CA GLY A 51 -5.41 17.90 -13.90
C GLY A 51 -5.29 17.20 -12.55
N GLU A 52 -5.87 17.75 -11.47
CA GLU A 52 -5.88 17.13 -10.16
C GLU A 52 -7.10 17.51 -9.31
N ILE A 53 -7.40 16.68 -8.31
CA ILE A 53 -8.28 17.02 -7.19
C ILE A 53 -7.69 16.47 -5.88
N THR A 54 -8.19 16.96 -4.75
CA THR A 54 -7.95 16.37 -3.43
C THR A 54 -9.28 15.96 -2.83
N LYS A 55 -9.35 14.77 -2.23
CA LYS A 55 -10.57 14.17 -1.69
C LYS A 55 -10.27 13.44 -0.38
N ASP A 56 -11.06 13.73 0.65
CA ASP A 56 -11.07 12.91 1.86
C ASP A 56 -11.81 11.61 1.61
N ILE A 57 -11.26 10.52 2.15
CA ILE A 57 -11.84 9.20 2.02
C ILE A 57 -12.11 8.59 3.39
N GLU A 58 -13.20 7.86 3.45
CA GLU A 58 -13.58 7.05 4.59
C GLU A 58 -14.28 5.81 4.03
N LEU A 59 -13.53 4.71 3.95
CA LEU A 59 -14.01 3.44 3.41
C LEU A 59 -14.18 2.44 4.52
N TYR A 60 -15.30 1.73 4.48
CA TYR A 60 -15.68 0.71 5.44
C TYR A 60 -16.04 -0.57 4.70
N ASP A 61 -15.66 -1.73 5.25
CA ASP A 61 -16.21 -3.00 4.78
C ASP A 61 -17.70 -3.12 5.16
N PRO A 62 -18.63 -3.19 4.19
CA PRO A 62 -20.06 -3.31 4.46
C PRO A 62 -20.49 -4.70 4.94
N LEU A 63 -19.65 -5.73 4.80
CA LEU A 63 -19.97 -7.11 5.19
C LEU A 63 -19.58 -7.45 6.64
N ASP A 64 -18.94 -6.52 7.35
CA ASP A 64 -18.52 -6.72 8.75
C ASP A 64 -19.54 -6.10 9.73
N MET A 65 -20.39 -6.95 10.29
CA MET A 65 -21.50 -6.55 11.20
C MET A 65 -21.03 -6.21 12.63
N ASN A 66 -19.75 -6.39 12.96
CA ASN A 66 -19.22 -6.24 14.32
C ASN A 66 -18.43 -4.95 14.54
N LEU A 67 -18.99 -3.77 14.24
CA LEU A 67 -18.57 -2.41 14.70
C LEU A 67 -17.07 -1.99 14.64
N TRP A 68 -16.17 -2.83 14.15
CA TRP A 68 -14.72 -2.61 14.00
C TRP A 68 -14.36 -3.00 12.57
N LYS A 69 -14.98 -2.28 11.64
CA LYS A 69 -14.88 -2.52 10.20
C LYS A 69 -13.44 -2.31 9.76
N ALA A 70 -12.98 -3.11 8.80
CA ALA A 70 -11.83 -2.71 8.02
C ALA A 70 -12.08 -1.27 7.53
N MET A 71 -11.27 -0.35 8.02
CA MET A 71 -11.46 1.09 7.89
C MET A 71 -10.24 1.65 7.22
N LEU A 72 -10.46 2.46 6.20
CA LEU A 72 -9.41 3.21 5.54
C LEU A 72 -9.84 4.66 5.47
N LYS A 73 -9.14 5.50 6.25
CA LYS A 73 -9.45 6.91 6.42
C LYS A 73 -8.19 7.75 6.18
N GLY A 74 -8.34 8.79 5.38
CA GLY A 74 -7.26 9.72 5.07
C GLY A 74 -7.63 10.65 3.92
N THR A 75 -6.62 11.28 3.33
CA THR A 75 -6.80 12.22 2.21
C THR A 75 -6.02 11.74 0.99
N LEU A 76 -6.71 11.64 -0.15
CA LEU A 76 -6.12 11.34 -1.44
C LEU A 76 -5.94 12.60 -2.27
N ARG A 77 -4.72 12.80 -2.79
CA ARG A 77 -4.47 13.67 -3.93
C ARG A 77 -4.49 12.82 -5.19
N ILE A 78 -5.27 13.21 -6.18
CA ILE A 78 -5.58 12.40 -7.35
C ILE A 78 -5.19 13.19 -8.59
N PHE A 79 -4.26 12.64 -9.37
CA PHE A 79 -3.75 13.26 -10.58
C PHE A 79 -4.28 12.54 -11.80
N LYS A 80 -4.57 13.32 -12.84
CA LYS A 80 -4.78 12.84 -14.20
C LYS A 80 -3.52 12.14 -14.70
N THR A 81 -3.70 11.08 -15.48
CA THR A 81 -2.62 10.46 -16.25
C THR A 81 -2.85 10.66 -17.76
N GLU A 82 -1.91 10.20 -18.58
CA GLU A 82 -2.07 10.22 -20.04
C GLU A 82 -3.25 9.35 -20.51
N ASP A 83 -3.57 8.29 -19.76
CA ASP A 83 -4.73 7.44 -20.00
C ASP A 83 -5.92 7.99 -19.20
N PRO A 84 -7.01 8.46 -19.86
CA PRO A 84 -8.15 9.07 -19.17
C PRO A 84 -8.90 8.09 -18.25
N GLU A 85 -8.71 6.78 -18.41
CA GLU A 85 -9.31 5.75 -17.55
C GLU A 85 -8.44 5.42 -16.33
N VAL A 86 -7.25 6.04 -16.22
CA VAL A 86 -6.28 5.77 -15.15
C VAL A 86 -5.95 7.07 -14.41
N PHE A 87 -5.99 6.98 -13.08
CA PHE A 87 -5.61 8.07 -12.19
C PHE A 87 -4.42 7.65 -11.33
N ASN A 88 -3.57 8.61 -11.01
CA ASN A 88 -2.52 8.41 -10.02
C ASN A 88 -3.04 8.87 -8.65
N PHE A 89 -3.12 7.94 -7.72
CA PHE A 89 -3.60 8.17 -6.36
C PHE A 89 -2.41 8.33 -5.42
N VAL A 90 -2.41 9.41 -4.64
CA VAL A 90 -1.35 9.74 -3.69
C VAL A 90 -1.96 9.95 -2.32
N GLU A 91 -1.61 9.07 -1.39
CA GLU A 91 -1.98 9.17 0.02
C GLU A 91 -1.20 10.32 0.67
N ILE A 92 -1.88 11.37 1.14
CA ILE A 92 -1.25 12.53 1.78
C ILE A 92 -1.79 12.77 3.19
N GLY A 93 -1.01 13.43 4.04
CA GLY A 93 -1.42 13.78 5.39
C GLY A 93 -1.57 12.55 6.30
N PRO A 94 -2.37 12.63 7.37
CA PRO A 94 -2.58 11.52 8.29
C PRO A 94 -3.52 10.47 7.69
N TRP A 95 -3.16 9.20 7.91
CA TRP A 95 -3.89 8.03 7.45
C TRP A 95 -4.07 7.04 8.59
N VAL A 96 -5.27 6.47 8.68
CA VAL A 96 -5.59 5.38 9.60
C VAL A 96 -6.12 4.23 8.77
N THR A 97 -5.46 3.08 8.89
CA THR A 97 -5.86 1.84 8.22
C THR A 97 -6.09 0.76 9.27
N MET A 98 -7.25 0.12 9.23
CA MET A 98 -7.59 -1.05 10.00
C MET A 98 -7.96 -2.15 9.00
N THR A 99 -7.23 -3.27 9.02
CA THR A 99 -7.45 -4.36 8.08
C THR A 99 -7.41 -5.70 8.80
N ARG A 100 -8.19 -6.68 8.31
CA ARG A 100 -7.91 -8.08 8.63
C ARG A 100 -6.66 -8.53 7.87
N GLY A 101 -5.64 -8.93 8.61
CA GLY A 101 -4.50 -9.64 8.06
C GLY A 101 -4.94 -11.03 7.59
N GLY A 102 -4.71 -11.32 6.31
CA GLY A 102 -4.76 -12.69 5.80
C GLY A 102 -3.47 -13.41 6.19
N SER A 103 -3.56 -14.48 6.97
CA SER A 103 -2.47 -15.46 7.04
C SER A 103 -2.79 -16.63 6.11
N HIS A 104 -1.75 -17.21 5.51
CA HIS A 104 -1.83 -18.48 4.77
C HIS A 104 -2.22 -19.67 5.67
N LEU A 105 -2.42 -19.47 6.98
CA LEU A 105 -2.71 -20.51 7.97
C LEU A 105 -3.73 -20.01 9.01
N LEU A 106 -5.02 -20.15 8.68
CA LEU A 106 -6.19 -20.31 9.57
C LEU A 106 -6.37 -19.35 10.77
N THR A 107 -5.63 -18.24 10.84
CA THR A 107 -5.80 -17.26 11.93
C THR A 107 -6.01 -15.88 11.33
N SER A 108 -7.22 -15.33 11.51
CA SER A 108 -7.51 -13.92 11.27
C SER A 108 -6.83 -13.11 12.37
N TYR A 109 -5.84 -12.30 12.02
CA TYR A 109 -5.27 -11.28 12.90
C TYR A 109 -5.69 -9.91 12.38
N HIS A 110 -5.85 -8.91 13.25
CA HIS A 110 -6.17 -7.55 12.82
C HIS A 110 -4.91 -6.71 12.80
N ILE A 111 -4.81 -5.80 11.84
CA ILE A 111 -3.71 -4.85 11.70
C ILE A 111 -4.29 -3.46 11.86
N LYS A 112 -3.69 -2.66 12.73
CA LYS A 112 -3.97 -1.23 12.87
C LYS A 112 -2.72 -0.45 12.52
N ASP A 113 -2.83 0.40 11.51
CA ASP A 113 -1.78 1.28 11.00
C ASP A 113 -2.20 2.73 11.18
N THR A 114 -1.29 3.55 11.70
CA THR A 114 -1.36 5.00 11.59
C THR A 114 -0.12 5.50 10.85
N THR A 115 -0.34 6.19 9.72
CA THR A 115 0.69 6.71 8.83
C THR A 115 0.54 8.22 8.68
N LEU A 116 1.65 8.93 8.56
CA LEU A 116 1.69 10.35 8.19
C LEU A 116 2.51 10.48 6.90
N ASN A 117 1.89 11.02 5.86
CA ASN A 117 2.50 11.22 4.55
C ASN A 117 2.69 12.70 4.23
N ASP A 118 3.74 13.03 3.48
CA ASP A 118 3.92 14.37 2.91
C ASP A 118 3.03 14.59 1.65
N SER A 119 3.17 15.76 1.00
CA SER A 119 2.38 16.12 -0.18
C SER A 119 2.74 15.36 -1.46
N LEU A 120 3.85 14.60 -1.45
CA LEU A 120 4.33 13.74 -2.53
C LEU A 120 4.05 12.25 -2.25
N GLY A 121 3.39 11.95 -1.13
CA GLY A 121 3.05 10.60 -0.68
C GLY A 121 4.21 9.84 -0.05
N ASN A 122 5.25 10.53 0.42
CA ASN A 122 6.32 9.90 1.20
C ASN A 122 5.87 9.71 2.65
N THR A 123 6.04 8.50 3.19
CA THR A 123 5.81 8.24 4.62
C THR A 123 6.82 9.02 5.45
N LEU A 124 6.37 9.95 6.29
CA LEU A 124 7.18 10.65 7.30
C LEU A 124 7.31 9.81 8.57
N SER A 125 6.20 9.22 9.00
CA SER A 125 6.16 8.30 10.13
C SER A 125 5.05 7.29 9.93
N LYS A 126 5.25 6.04 10.35
CA LYS A 126 4.21 5.01 10.33
C LYS A 126 4.39 4.07 11.51
N VAL A 127 3.28 3.69 12.13
CA VAL A 127 3.26 2.72 13.23
C VAL A 127 2.22 1.67 12.91
N VAL A 128 2.62 0.40 12.94
CA VAL A 128 1.79 -0.76 12.64
C VAL A 128 1.71 -1.64 13.88
N TYR A 129 0.49 -1.97 14.29
CA TYR A 129 0.19 -2.90 15.35
C TYR A 129 -0.53 -4.12 14.78
N TYR A 130 -0.20 -5.31 15.26
CA TYR A 130 -0.98 -6.51 15.02
C TYR A 130 -1.77 -6.87 16.29
N GLU A 131 -2.96 -7.41 16.11
CA GLU A 131 -3.77 -7.98 17.18
C GLU A 131 -3.49 -9.48 17.27
N ASP A 132 -3.12 -9.94 18.46
CA ASP A 132 -2.92 -11.36 18.73
C ASP A 132 -4.25 -12.12 18.91
N ARG A 133 -4.15 -13.44 19.16
CA ARG A 133 -5.31 -14.30 19.40
C ARG A 133 -6.11 -13.93 20.67
N LEU A 134 -5.54 -13.12 21.56
CA LEU A 134 -6.14 -12.69 22.82
C LEU A 134 -6.79 -11.30 22.69
N GLY A 135 -6.78 -10.69 21.51
CA GLY A 135 -7.31 -9.34 21.28
C GLY A 135 -6.38 -8.22 21.75
N LYS A 136 -5.10 -8.52 22.05
CA LYS A 136 -4.12 -7.53 22.47
C LYS A 136 -3.33 -7.03 21.26
N TYR A 137 -3.25 -5.71 21.13
CA TYR A 137 -2.42 -5.07 20.12
C TYR A 137 -0.97 -5.00 20.57
N SER A 138 -0.09 -5.53 19.73
CA SER A 138 1.36 -5.49 19.90
C SER A 138 1.99 -4.74 18.73
N LEU A 139 3.05 -3.98 19.00
CA LEU A 139 3.78 -3.26 17.97
C LEU A 139 4.41 -4.26 16.99
N GLU A 140 4.18 -4.07 15.70
CA GLU A 140 4.75 -4.89 14.62
C GLU A 140 5.88 -4.15 13.93
N LYS A 141 5.64 -2.89 13.53
CA LYS A 141 6.57 -2.12 12.70
C LYS A 141 6.50 -0.64 13.02
N LYS A 142 7.63 0.03 12.95
CA LYS A 142 7.73 1.49 13.01
C LYS A 142 8.62 1.99 11.88
N TYR A 143 8.18 3.07 11.24
CA TYR A 143 8.91 3.76 10.19
C TYR A 143 9.09 5.21 10.60
N THR A 144 10.29 5.75 10.39
CA THR A 144 10.59 7.17 10.58
C THR A 144 11.48 7.65 9.44
N SER A 145 11.08 8.72 8.75
CA SER A 145 11.85 9.25 7.62
C SER A 145 12.54 10.56 7.95
N ARG A 146 13.68 10.78 7.30
CA ARG A 146 14.51 11.99 7.43
C ARG A 146 15.20 12.32 6.11
N MET A 147 15.39 13.60 5.86
CA MET A 147 16.21 14.09 4.75
C MET A 147 17.67 14.18 5.17
N ILE A 148 18.56 13.52 4.43
CA ILE A 148 20.02 13.58 4.62
C ILE A 148 20.65 13.86 3.26
N HIS A 149 21.35 14.99 3.10
CA HIS A 149 22.04 15.34 1.85
C HIS A 149 21.18 15.19 0.57
N HIS A 150 19.94 15.70 0.58
CA HIS A 150 18.96 15.55 -0.52
C HIS A 150 18.55 14.09 -0.83
N GLN A 151 18.68 13.20 0.14
CA GLN A 151 18.16 11.84 0.06
C GLN A 151 17.12 11.64 1.17
N LEU A 152 15.96 11.10 0.80
CA LEU A 152 14.97 10.67 1.78
C LEU A 152 15.35 9.27 2.27
N ILE A 153 15.74 9.19 3.55
CA ILE A 153 16.06 7.95 4.23
C ILE A 153 14.92 7.61 5.19
N GLN A 154 14.39 6.40 5.06
CA GLN A 154 13.36 5.82 5.90
C GLN A 154 13.97 4.75 6.79
N HIS A 155 14.05 5.01 8.08
CA HIS A 155 14.44 4.03 9.09
C HIS A 155 13.25 3.13 9.42
N VAL A 156 13.48 1.82 9.49
CA VAL A 156 12.47 0.79 9.77
C VAL A 156 12.90 -0.02 10.99
N GLU A 157 11.99 -0.18 11.94
CA GLU A 157 12.12 -1.07 13.10
C GLU A 157 11.03 -2.16 13.00
N LEU A 158 11.42 -3.43 13.14
CA LEU A 158 10.54 -4.60 13.11
C LEU A 158 10.50 -5.27 14.48
N PHE A 159 9.30 -5.62 14.94
CA PHE A 159 9.05 -6.18 16.26
C PHE A 159 8.26 -7.50 16.15
N ILE A 160 8.62 -8.46 16.99
CA ILE A 160 7.86 -9.70 17.22
C ILE A 160 7.66 -9.84 18.72
N ASP A 161 6.41 -10.00 19.16
CA ASP A 161 6.04 -10.12 20.57
C ASP A 161 6.70 -9.04 21.45
N THR A 162 6.69 -7.80 20.95
CA THR A 162 7.30 -6.59 21.55
C THR A 162 8.83 -6.53 21.55
N ALA A 163 9.53 -7.59 21.15
CA ALA A 163 10.98 -7.57 21.00
C ALA A 163 11.37 -7.00 19.63
N LEU A 164 12.36 -6.10 19.59
CA LEU A 164 12.98 -5.66 18.34
C LEU A 164 13.73 -6.85 17.73
N VAL A 165 13.42 -7.18 16.47
CA VAL A 165 14.04 -8.30 15.75
C VAL A 165 14.87 -7.86 14.56
N SER A 166 14.61 -6.68 14.01
CA SER A 166 15.42 -6.12 12.93
C SER A 166 15.24 -4.61 12.85
N GLU A 167 16.30 -3.91 12.49
CA GLU A 167 16.26 -2.49 12.14
C GLU A 167 17.16 -2.22 10.93
N PHE A 168 16.74 -1.31 10.05
CA PHE A 168 17.50 -0.95 8.85
C PHE A 168 17.03 0.37 8.25
N ASP A 169 17.90 0.99 7.45
CA ASP A 169 17.58 2.18 6.67
C ASP A 169 17.24 1.80 5.21
N MET A 170 16.23 2.45 4.65
CA MET A 170 15.88 2.39 3.23
C MET A 170 15.99 3.78 2.60
N ARG A 171 16.63 3.88 1.44
CA ARG A 171 16.62 5.09 0.62
C ARG A 171 15.44 5.06 -0.34
N ILE A 172 14.65 6.13 -0.35
CA ILE A 172 13.53 6.31 -1.27
C ILE A 172 14.05 6.97 -2.55
N LEU A 173 14.15 6.22 -3.63
CA LEU A 173 14.85 6.63 -4.86
C LEU A 173 14.08 7.66 -5.68
N ASP A 174 12.76 7.69 -5.55
CA ASP A 174 11.86 8.59 -6.28
C ASP A 174 10.95 9.36 -5.34
N TYR A 175 11.54 9.89 -4.25
CA TYR A 175 10.83 10.66 -3.24
C TYR A 175 10.19 11.95 -3.80
N GLU A 176 10.76 12.50 -4.87
CA GLU A 176 10.26 13.71 -5.55
C GLU A 176 9.07 13.46 -6.47
N ILE A 177 8.79 12.20 -6.81
CA ILE A 177 7.70 11.83 -7.72
C ILE A 177 6.41 11.62 -6.90
N PRO A 178 5.29 12.31 -7.21
CA PRO A 178 4.02 12.10 -6.52
C PRO A 178 3.48 10.69 -6.78
N LYS A 179 3.47 9.85 -5.74
CA LYS A 179 2.88 8.50 -5.72
C LYS A 179 2.77 8.01 -4.29
N SER A 180 1.84 7.09 -4.01
CA SER A 180 1.76 6.48 -2.68
C SER A 180 3.07 5.79 -2.29
N ASP A 181 3.44 5.83 -1.01
CA ASP A 181 4.71 5.28 -0.49
C ASP A 181 4.92 3.80 -0.85
N SER A 182 3.83 3.02 -0.92
CA SER A 182 3.83 1.61 -1.34
C SER A 182 4.27 1.39 -2.79
N GLN A 183 4.22 2.42 -3.63
CA GLN A 183 4.63 2.40 -5.04
C GLN A 183 6.00 3.06 -5.26
N LYS A 184 6.60 3.64 -4.22
CA LYS A 184 7.93 4.24 -4.31
C LYS A 184 9.00 3.17 -4.44
N ARG A 185 10.04 3.46 -5.21
CA ARG A 185 11.21 2.58 -5.33
C ARG A 185 12.08 2.80 -4.10
N LYS A 186 12.43 1.70 -3.43
CA LYS A 186 13.20 1.72 -2.19
C LYS A 186 14.35 0.73 -2.30
N VAL A 187 15.49 1.07 -1.72
CA VAL A 187 16.63 0.17 -1.57
C VAL A 187 17.13 0.24 -0.13
N VAL A 188 17.48 -0.90 0.45
CA VAL A 188 18.12 -0.95 1.77
C VAL A 188 19.52 -0.37 1.64
N VAL A 189 19.92 0.51 2.56
CA VAL A 189 21.24 1.17 2.53
C VAL A 189 21.85 1.18 3.93
N GLY A 190 23.17 1.30 4.00
CA GLY A 190 23.85 1.42 5.29
C GLY A 190 23.78 0.13 6.09
N VAL A 191 23.40 0.20 7.36
CA VAL A 191 23.44 -0.93 8.28
C VAL A 191 22.06 -1.53 8.48
N CYS A 192 21.97 -2.86 8.40
CA CYS A 192 20.84 -3.65 8.85
C CYS A 192 21.30 -4.56 9.98
N ASN A 193 20.65 -4.43 11.14
CA ASN A 193 20.92 -5.24 12.32
C ASN A 193 19.74 -6.19 12.54
N ASP A 194 20.04 -7.46 12.81
CA ASP A 194 19.05 -8.45 13.20
C ASP A 194 19.34 -8.96 14.62
N TYR A 195 18.29 -9.14 15.39
CA TYR A 195 18.34 -9.46 16.81
C TYR A 195 17.62 -10.77 17.12
N TRP A 196 18.14 -11.51 18.09
CA TRP A 196 17.50 -12.70 18.67
C TRP A 196 17.57 -12.60 20.18
N GLU A 197 16.42 -12.77 20.87
CA GLU A 197 16.34 -12.66 22.34
C GLU A 197 16.99 -11.37 22.89
N GLY A 198 16.85 -10.26 22.15
CA GLY A 198 17.42 -8.96 22.51
C GLY A 198 18.93 -8.81 22.27
N LYS A 199 19.61 -9.82 21.70
CA LYS A 199 21.03 -9.77 21.34
C LYS A 199 21.22 -9.59 19.84
N LEU A 200 22.18 -8.77 19.44
CA LEU A 200 22.58 -8.61 18.05
C LEU A 200 23.22 -9.91 17.56
N VAL A 201 22.61 -10.56 16.57
CA VAL A 201 23.10 -11.84 16.00
C VAL A 201 23.64 -11.69 14.59
N ARG A 202 23.27 -10.61 13.89
CA ARG A 202 23.72 -10.37 12.53
C ARG A 202 23.73 -8.89 12.20
N THR A 203 24.78 -8.48 11.47
CA THR A 203 24.87 -7.15 10.87
C THR A 203 25.19 -7.30 9.40
N ARG A 204 24.38 -6.68 8.55
CA ARG A 204 24.56 -6.59 7.10
C ARG A 204 24.80 -5.13 6.71
N MET A 205 25.83 -4.89 5.92
CA MET A 205 26.17 -3.55 5.41
C MET A 205 25.90 -3.48 3.92
N TYR A 206 25.13 -2.48 3.49
CA TYR A 206 24.75 -2.24 2.10
C TYR A 206 25.36 -0.93 1.59
N ASP A 207 25.71 -0.89 0.30
CA ASP A 207 26.09 0.34 -0.38
C ASP A 207 24.85 1.23 -0.65
N ASN A 208 25.05 2.34 -1.38
CA ASN A 208 23.96 3.25 -1.70
C ASN A 208 23.00 2.64 -2.73
N GLU A 209 23.47 1.71 -3.54
CA GLU A 209 22.74 1.03 -4.60
C GLU A 209 21.93 -0.16 -4.07
N GLY A 210 22.15 -0.55 -2.81
CA GLY A 210 21.48 -1.64 -2.12
C GLY A 210 22.17 -2.99 -2.26
N ASN A 211 23.43 -3.02 -2.71
CA ASN A 211 24.23 -4.23 -2.76
C ASN A 211 24.85 -4.52 -1.39
N LEU A 212 24.85 -5.79 -0.99
CA LEU A 212 25.50 -6.24 0.24
C LEU A 212 27.03 -6.15 0.07
N ILE A 213 27.66 -5.33 0.91
CA ILE A 213 29.13 -5.16 0.98
C ILE A 213 29.74 -6.17 1.95
N LYS A 214 29.10 -6.35 3.11
CA LYS A 214 29.65 -7.13 4.22
C LYS A 214 28.55 -7.72 5.08
N GLU A 215 28.78 -8.92 5.58
CA GLU A 215 27.95 -9.57 6.60
C GLU A 215 28.83 -10.04 7.76
N SER A 216 28.37 -9.78 8.98
CA SER A 216 28.95 -10.30 10.23
C SER A 216 27.87 -11.07 10.99
N LYS A 217 28.21 -12.24 11.54
CA LYS A 217 27.32 -13.09 12.33
C LYS A 217 27.96 -13.43 13.66
N TRP A 218 27.13 -13.55 14.69
CA TRP A 218 27.52 -13.99 16.02
C TRP A 218 26.59 -15.13 16.46
N GLU A 219 27.19 -16.13 17.10
CA GLU A 219 26.52 -17.30 17.66
C GLU A 219 25.98 -17.02 19.07
#